data_AF-A0AAQ0CHG2-F1
#
_entry.id   AF-A0AAQ0CHG2-F1
#
_cell.length_a   1.000
_cell.length_b   1.000
_cell.length_c   1.000
_cell.angle_alpha   90.00
_cell.angle_beta   90.00
_cell.angle_gamma   90.00
#
_symmetry.space_group_name_H-M   'P 1'
#
loop_
_entity.id
_entity.type
_entity.pdbx_description
1 polymer ?
#
loop_
_entity_poly.entity_id
_entity_poly.type
_entity_poly.pdbx_seq_one_letter_code
_entity_poly.pdbx_strand_id
1 'polypeptide(L)'
;MNISRCFAFSSVLLLAACGDSVPEATDEQLVALLGEHEEAYGQSLPPRILSNTEDCVRLLAGLEDEIVQDIPDEYLGRIKADCRTDLRDRLQVSELNPMEIELSHFENRELGERVSELAQPSREAARQARSEAREAKQKADAEAREVEQQAKIDEAQEKIATLQSSLDDHLEEFAQLCAEFMESRQSAFDQDITVPSHLRWSTPRVCNNNFTQQLSSQIENVSERLAALEPSSGIFGPSIPYFGLADAEYLEAQKEDLESKIQEIKQLLSE
;
A
#
# COMPACT_ATOMS: atom_id res chain seq x y z
N MET A 1 71.68 15.18 -72.34
CA MET A 1 71.38 15.81 -71.03
C MET A 1 69.95 15.41 -70.69
N ASN A 2 69.77 14.40 -69.84
CA ASN A 2 69.50 14.55 -68.39
C ASN A 2 68.17 15.33 -68.17
N ILE A 3 67.11 14.84 -67.51
CA ILE A 3 66.95 13.87 -66.41
C ILE A 3 65.45 13.50 -66.28
N SER A 4 65.17 12.19 -66.10
CA SER A 4 64.28 11.55 -65.09
C SER A 4 62.79 11.93 -65.03
N ARG A 5 61.85 11.05 -65.41
CA ARG A 5 61.20 9.95 -64.62
C ARG A 5 60.61 10.39 -63.28
N CYS A 6 59.29 10.25 -63.14
CA CYS A 6 58.62 9.61 -61.99
C CYS A 6 57.21 9.13 -62.37
N PHE A 7 56.94 7.86 -62.04
CA PHE A 7 55.63 7.23 -62.04
C PHE A 7 54.74 7.87 -60.95
N ALA A 8 53.44 7.97 -61.20
CA ALA A 8 52.44 8.06 -60.15
C ALA A 8 51.23 7.17 -60.50
N PHE A 9 51.22 5.99 -59.87
CA PHE A 9 50.02 5.21 -59.63
C PHE A 9 48.99 6.10 -58.93
N SER A 10 47.79 6.23 -59.48
CA SER A 10 46.63 6.70 -58.71
C SER A 10 45.85 5.50 -58.22
N SER A 11 45.93 5.37 -56.91
CA SER A 11 45.32 4.39 -56.04
C SER A 11 43.80 4.32 -56.17
N VAL A 12 43.33 3.08 -56.12
CA VAL A 12 42.01 2.61 -55.69
C VAL A 12 41.37 3.54 -54.65
N LEU A 13 40.17 4.05 -54.96
CA LEU A 13 39.24 4.60 -53.98
C LEU A 13 38.73 3.46 -53.08
N LEU A 14 39.24 3.42 -51.85
CA LEU A 14 38.60 2.71 -50.75
C LEU A 14 37.40 3.55 -50.29
N LEU A 15 36.19 3.10 -50.62
CA LEU A 15 34.96 3.50 -49.94
C LEU A 15 34.96 2.86 -48.55
N ALA A 16 35.65 3.49 -47.60
CA ALA A 16 35.55 3.16 -46.19
C ALA A 16 34.77 4.29 -45.49
N ALA A 17 33.58 3.93 -44.99
CA ALA A 17 32.82 4.58 -43.92
C ALA A 17 32.51 6.08 -44.05
N CYS A 18 31.44 6.41 -44.77
CA CYS A 18 30.63 7.61 -44.50
C CYS A 18 29.47 7.18 -43.57
N GLY A 19 29.78 6.85 -42.32
CA GLY A 19 28.78 6.89 -41.26
C GLY A 19 29.01 8.21 -40.54
N ASP A 20 27.98 9.04 -40.41
CA ASP A 20 28.03 10.19 -39.52
C ASP A 20 28.55 9.72 -38.15
N SER A 21 29.52 10.46 -37.60
CA SER A 21 30.07 10.15 -36.30
C SER A 21 28.94 10.10 -35.28
N VAL A 22 28.84 9.03 -34.51
CA VAL A 22 27.86 8.92 -33.42
C VAL A 22 28.05 10.13 -32.51
N PRO A 23 27.00 10.91 -32.21
CA PRO A 23 27.09 12.02 -31.28
C PRO A 23 27.68 11.56 -29.95
N GLU A 24 28.54 12.37 -29.36
CA GLU A 24 29.08 12.09 -28.05
C GLU A 24 27.91 12.05 -27.06
N ALA A 25 27.70 10.94 -26.36
CA ALA A 25 26.67 10.77 -25.34
C ALA A 25 27.28 9.97 -24.20
N THR A 26 26.92 10.24 -22.94
CA THR A 26 27.32 9.39 -21.82
C THR A 26 26.44 8.14 -21.74
N ASP A 27 26.89 7.13 -21.00
CA ASP A 27 26.13 5.90 -20.80
C ASP A 27 24.80 6.19 -20.09
N GLU A 28 24.80 7.11 -19.12
CA GLU A 28 23.60 7.56 -18.41
C GLU A 28 22.62 8.26 -19.34
N GLN A 29 23.12 9.07 -20.28
CA GLN A 29 22.27 9.76 -21.26
C GLN A 29 21.63 8.77 -22.24
N LEU A 30 22.37 7.74 -22.67
CA LEU A 30 21.83 6.68 -23.53
C LEU A 30 20.78 5.84 -22.79
N VAL A 31 21.05 5.48 -21.53
CA VAL A 31 20.09 4.76 -20.69
C VAL A 31 18.85 5.61 -20.40
N ALA A 32 18.99 6.91 -20.17
CA ALA A 32 17.86 7.81 -20.00
C ALA A 32 17.03 7.93 -21.29
N LEU A 33 17.66 8.13 -22.45
CA LEU A 33 16.96 8.24 -23.73
C LEU A 33 16.20 6.97 -24.12
N LEU A 34 16.85 5.81 -23.95
CA LEU A 34 16.35 4.52 -24.44
C LEU A 34 15.61 3.72 -23.36
N GLY A 35 15.71 4.16 -22.12
CA GLY A 35 15.10 3.53 -20.97
C GLY A 35 13.61 3.80 -20.86
N GLU A 36 12.90 2.86 -20.25
CA GLU A 36 11.58 3.12 -19.67
C GLU A 36 11.75 3.80 -18.31
N HIS A 37 10.99 4.87 -18.08
CA HIS A 37 10.94 5.58 -16.81
C HIS A 37 9.71 5.11 -16.04
N GLU A 38 9.95 4.50 -14.88
CA GLU A 38 8.90 3.99 -14.01
C GLU A 38 9.00 4.64 -12.63
N GLU A 39 7.85 4.74 -11.95
CA GLU A 39 7.79 5.06 -10.53
C GLU A 39 7.32 3.83 -9.76
N ALA A 40 7.93 3.58 -8.59
CA ALA A 40 7.49 2.55 -7.66
C ALA A 40 7.48 3.11 -6.23
N TYR A 41 6.40 2.86 -5.50
CA TYR A 41 6.25 3.28 -4.11
C TYR A 41 6.46 4.79 -3.88
N GLY A 42 6.14 5.63 -4.88
CA GLY A 42 6.32 7.09 -4.82
C GLY A 42 7.75 7.56 -5.07
N GLN A 43 8.63 6.69 -5.58
CA GLN A 43 10.00 7.02 -5.96
C GLN A 43 10.20 6.75 -7.46
N SER A 44 10.86 7.68 -8.15
CA SER A 44 11.33 7.46 -9.52
C SER A 44 12.43 6.40 -9.50
N LEU A 45 12.28 5.38 -10.33
CA LEU A 45 13.30 4.37 -10.53
C LEU A 45 14.32 4.83 -11.59
N PRO A 46 15.56 4.32 -11.54
CA PRO A 46 16.50 4.48 -12.64
C PRO A 46 15.90 3.96 -13.95
N PRO A 47 16.14 4.63 -15.10
CA PRO A 47 15.64 4.16 -16.38
C PRO A 47 16.22 2.80 -16.74
N ARG A 48 15.41 1.94 -17.38
CA ARG A 48 15.84 0.61 -17.81
C ARG A 48 15.64 0.40 -19.30
N ILE A 49 16.67 -0.04 -20.01
CA ILE A 49 16.53 -0.40 -21.43
C ILE A 49 15.80 -1.75 -21.48
N LEU A 50 14.61 -1.77 -22.05
CA LEU A 50 13.83 -3.00 -22.20
C LEU A 50 14.44 -3.94 -23.26
N SER A 51 14.10 -5.22 -23.20
CA SER A 51 14.60 -6.21 -24.17
C SER A 51 14.21 -5.88 -25.60
N ASN A 52 12.96 -5.45 -25.82
CA ASN A 52 12.52 -5.00 -27.14
C ASN A 52 13.30 -3.78 -27.66
N THR A 53 13.65 -2.82 -26.79
CA THR A 53 14.47 -1.66 -27.18
C THR A 53 15.87 -2.12 -27.59
N GLU A 54 16.49 -2.99 -26.80
CA GLU A 54 17.79 -3.59 -27.12
C GLU A 54 17.74 -4.35 -28.45
N ASP A 55 16.75 -5.22 -28.64
CA ASP A 55 16.56 -6.02 -29.86
C ASP A 55 16.42 -5.12 -31.10
N CYS A 56 15.65 -4.04 -30.99
CA CYS A 56 15.48 -3.08 -32.09
C CYS A 56 16.78 -2.36 -32.45
N VAL A 57 17.56 -1.96 -31.44
CA VAL A 57 18.86 -1.31 -31.67
C VAL A 57 19.84 -2.29 -32.31
N ARG A 58 19.91 -3.54 -31.82
CA ARG A 58 20.76 -4.60 -32.37
C ARG A 58 20.39 -4.93 -33.82
N LEU A 59 19.09 -5.01 -34.12
CA LEU A 59 18.57 -5.29 -35.45
C LEU A 59 18.90 -4.19 -36.47
N LEU A 60 18.76 -2.92 -36.08
CA LEU A 60 19.05 -1.78 -36.97
C LEU A 60 20.55 -1.61 -37.20
N ALA A 61 21.37 -1.90 -36.18
CA ALA A 61 22.82 -1.84 -36.25
C ALA A 61 23.47 -3.03 -36.99
N GLY A 62 22.68 -3.99 -37.47
CA GLY A 62 23.18 -5.19 -38.17
C GLY A 62 23.92 -6.18 -37.25
N LEU A 63 23.65 -6.14 -35.95
CA LEU A 63 24.26 -7.08 -34.98
C LEU A 63 23.62 -8.46 -35.02
N GLU A 64 22.42 -8.58 -35.59
CA GLU A 64 21.61 -9.80 -35.67
C GLU A 64 21.57 -10.42 -37.07
N ASP A 65 22.40 -9.94 -38.02
CA ASP A 65 22.33 -10.32 -39.43
C ASP A 65 22.39 -11.84 -39.67
N GLU A 66 23.19 -12.56 -38.87
CA GLU A 66 23.30 -14.03 -38.93
C GLU A 66 22.02 -14.75 -38.46
N ILE A 67 21.29 -14.15 -37.51
CA ILE A 67 20.09 -14.74 -36.90
C ILE A 67 18.86 -14.46 -37.77
N VAL A 68 18.83 -13.32 -38.46
CA VAL A 68 17.68 -12.91 -39.29
C VAL A 68 17.78 -13.33 -40.76
N GLN A 69 18.85 -14.02 -41.16
CA GLN A 69 19.08 -14.43 -42.56
C GLN A 69 17.96 -15.29 -43.17
N ASP A 70 17.24 -16.06 -42.34
CA ASP A 70 16.16 -16.95 -42.76
C ASP A 70 14.78 -16.25 -42.77
N ILE A 71 14.72 -14.99 -42.33
CA ILE A 71 13.49 -14.19 -42.32
C ILE A 71 13.29 -13.59 -43.72
N PRO A 72 12.14 -13.79 -44.38
CA PRO A 72 11.90 -13.16 -45.68
C PRO A 72 11.95 -11.63 -45.60
N ASP A 73 12.53 -10.99 -46.62
CA ASP A 73 12.81 -9.54 -46.65
C ASP A 73 11.59 -8.67 -46.32
N GLU A 74 10.40 -9.07 -46.74
CA GLU A 74 9.15 -8.35 -46.44
C GLU A 74 8.87 -8.29 -44.93
N TYR A 75 9.05 -9.41 -44.22
CA TYR A 75 8.85 -9.48 -42.77
C TYR A 75 9.96 -8.74 -42.02
N LEU A 76 11.21 -8.93 -42.44
CA LEU A 76 12.36 -8.23 -41.85
C LEU A 76 12.23 -6.70 -42.03
N GLY A 77 11.79 -6.27 -43.21
CA GLY A 77 11.50 -4.87 -43.51
C GLY A 77 10.44 -4.28 -42.59
N ARG A 78 9.38 -5.04 -42.31
CA ARG A 78 8.33 -4.63 -41.36
C ARG A 78 8.86 -4.49 -39.93
N ILE A 79 9.60 -5.48 -39.43
CA ILE A 79 10.19 -5.43 -38.07
C ILE A 79 11.12 -4.22 -37.94
N LYS A 80 12.00 -3.99 -38.94
CA LYS A 80 12.87 -2.81 -38.95
C LYS A 80 12.08 -1.50 -39.01
N ALA A 81 10.93 -1.46 -39.70
CA ALA A 81 10.06 -0.28 -39.74
C ALA A 81 9.38 0.00 -38.39
N ASP A 82 8.95 -1.06 -37.69
CA ASP A 82 8.37 -0.95 -36.34
C ASP A 82 9.43 -0.44 -35.35
N CYS A 83 10.64 -1.03 -35.37
CA CYS A 83 11.77 -0.56 -34.55
C CYS A 83 12.15 0.89 -34.83
N ARG A 84 12.15 1.31 -36.10
CA ARG A 84 12.40 2.71 -36.46
C ARG A 84 11.34 3.65 -35.93
N THR A 85 10.08 3.20 -35.90
CA THR A 85 8.96 3.98 -35.34
C THR A 85 9.14 4.14 -33.83
N ASP A 86 9.37 3.05 -33.10
CA ASP A 86 9.55 3.07 -31.65
C ASP A 86 10.72 3.96 -31.22
N LEU A 87 11.86 3.86 -31.92
CA LEU A 87 13.03 4.70 -31.62
C LEU A 87 12.76 6.17 -31.97
N ARG A 88 12.18 6.46 -33.14
CA ARG A 88 11.84 7.83 -33.53
C ARG A 88 10.95 8.50 -32.49
N ASP A 89 9.95 7.80 -31.96
CA ASP A 89 9.02 8.36 -31.00
C ASP A 89 9.73 8.69 -29.67
N ARG A 90 10.74 7.91 -29.27
CA ARG A 90 11.62 8.25 -28.12
C ARG A 90 12.49 9.46 -28.39
N LEU A 91 13.07 9.57 -29.59
CA LEU A 91 13.97 10.67 -29.96
C LEU A 91 13.26 12.04 -30.04
N GLN A 92 11.93 12.06 -30.16
CA GLN A 92 11.13 13.29 -30.15
C GLN A 92 11.04 13.96 -28.77
N VAL A 93 11.36 13.25 -27.68
CA VAL A 93 11.34 13.81 -26.33
C VAL A 93 12.61 14.64 -26.12
N SER A 94 12.52 15.94 -26.39
CA SER A 94 13.67 16.85 -26.39
C SER A 94 14.44 16.87 -25.06
N GLU A 95 13.75 16.69 -23.93
CA GLU A 95 14.38 16.66 -22.61
C GLU A 95 15.28 15.42 -22.42
N LEU A 96 14.97 14.32 -23.11
CA LEU A 96 15.72 13.06 -23.02
C LEU A 96 16.77 12.93 -24.12
N ASN A 97 16.70 13.74 -25.18
CA ASN A 97 17.64 13.72 -26.30
C ASN A 97 18.42 15.04 -26.48
N PRO A 98 19.16 15.52 -25.45
CA PRO A 98 19.98 16.73 -25.57
C PRO A 98 21.22 16.52 -26.46
N MET A 99 21.54 15.27 -26.80
CA MET A 99 22.70 14.91 -27.62
C MET A 99 22.38 14.89 -29.11
N GLU A 100 21.15 15.27 -29.49
CA GLU A 100 20.70 15.34 -30.88
C GLU A 100 20.91 14.00 -31.63
N ILE A 101 20.69 12.88 -30.92
CA ILE A 101 20.75 11.56 -31.55
C ILE A 101 19.60 11.46 -32.55
N GLU A 102 19.95 11.26 -33.81
CA GLU A 102 19.02 10.93 -34.89
C GLU A 102 18.84 9.42 -35.07
N LEU A 103 17.76 9.05 -35.78
CA LEU A 103 17.43 7.66 -36.06
C LEU A 103 18.52 6.94 -36.89
N SER A 104 19.19 7.66 -37.79
CA SER A 104 20.30 7.16 -38.62
C SER A 104 21.46 6.64 -37.79
N HIS A 105 21.71 7.21 -36.60
CA HIS A 105 22.79 6.76 -35.73
C HIS A 105 22.56 5.33 -35.18
N PHE A 106 21.32 4.85 -35.12
CA PHE A 106 21.03 3.46 -34.69
C PHE A 106 21.35 2.42 -35.77
N GLU A 107 21.69 2.84 -36.98
CA GLU A 107 22.26 1.97 -38.01
C GLU A 107 23.79 1.84 -37.86
N ASN A 108 24.39 2.60 -36.93
CA ASN A 108 25.81 2.48 -36.57
C ASN A 108 26.04 1.31 -35.60
N ARG A 109 26.96 0.42 -36.00
CA ARG A 109 27.31 -0.78 -35.24
C ARG A 109 27.88 -0.50 -33.85
N GLU A 110 28.70 0.54 -33.70
CA GLU A 110 29.34 0.92 -32.43
C GLU A 110 28.31 1.40 -31.40
N LEU A 111 27.34 2.24 -31.84
CA LEU A 111 26.24 2.65 -30.95
C LEU A 111 25.38 1.44 -30.56
N GLY A 112 25.12 0.53 -31.49
CA GLY A 112 24.34 -0.68 -31.22
C GLY A 112 24.98 -1.60 -30.18
N GLU A 113 26.30 -1.80 -30.25
CA GLU A 113 27.07 -2.57 -29.27
C GLU A 113 27.02 -1.92 -27.90
N ARG A 114 27.29 -0.60 -27.84
CA ARG A 114 27.26 0.16 -26.60
C ARG A 114 25.89 0.10 -25.90
N VAL A 115 24.80 0.29 -26.63
CA VAL A 115 23.44 0.18 -26.06
C VAL A 115 23.16 -1.23 -25.53
N SER A 116 23.64 -2.26 -26.23
CA SER A 116 23.50 -3.66 -25.78
C SER A 116 24.24 -3.91 -24.47
N GLU A 117 25.47 -3.37 -24.34
CA GLU A 117 26.27 -3.47 -23.12
C GLU A 117 25.61 -2.76 -21.92
N LEU A 118 24.87 -1.68 -22.17
CA LEU A 118 24.14 -0.93 -21.14
C LEU A 118 22.80 -1.54 -20.74
N ALA A 119 22.25 -2.42 -21.58
CA ALA A 119 20.90 -2.94 -21.39
C ALA A 119 20.76 -3.78 -20.11
N GLN A 120 21.67 -4.73 -19.89
CA GLN A 120 21.63 -5.58 -18.70
C GLN A 120 21.93 -4.80 -17.40
N PRO A 121 22.99 -3.98 -17.31
CA PRO A 121 23.25 -3.16 -16.12
C PRO A 121 22.10 -2.22 -15.76
N SER A 122 21.46 -1.57 -16.74
CA SER A 122 20.32 -0.69 -16.47
C SER A 122 19.11 -1.45 -15.88
N ARG A 123 18.83 -2.67 -16.38
CA ARG A 123 17.78 -3.53 -15.82
C ARG A 123 18.10 -3.97 -14.39
N GLU A 124 19.35 -4.28 -14.09
CA GLU A 124 19.80 -4.66 -12.75
C GLU A 124 19.69 -3.49 -11.77
N ALA A 125 20.14 -2.30 -12.17
CA ALA A 125 19.99 -1.08 -11.38
C ALA A 125 18.52 -0.77 -11.05
N ALA A 126 17.62 -0.84 -12.03
CA ALA A 126 16.19 -0.63 -11.82
C ALA A 126 15.55 -1.69 -10.91
N ARG A 127 15.97 -2.97 -11.05
CA ARG A 127 15.51 -4.06 -10.17
C ARG A 127 15.98 -3.87 -8.73
N GLN A 128 17.25 -3.50 -8.53
CA GLN A 128 17.80 -3.21 -7.22
C GLN A 128 17.09 -2.04 -6.56
N ALA A 129 16.96 -0.90 -7.25
CA ALA A 129 16.25 0.27 -6.75
C ALA A 129 14.78 -0.05 -6.39
N ARG A 130 14.10 -0.88 -7.19
CA ARG A 130 12.74 -1.33 -6.88
C ARG A 130 12.68 -2.21 -5.61
N SER A 131 13.67 -3.07 -5.40
CA SER A 131 13.76 -3.89 -4.18
C SER A 131 13.98 -3.02 -2.94
N GLU A 132 14.94 -2.09 -3.02
CA GLU A 132 15.24 -1.13 -1.95
C GLU A 132 14.03 -0.24 -1.63
N ALA A 133 13.35 0.28 -2.65
CA ALA A 133 12.12 1.07 -2.48
C ALA A 133 10.99 0.25 -1.84
N ARG A 134 10.85 -1.04 -2.20
CA ARG A 134 9.89 -1.96 -1.58
C ARG A 134 10.21 -2.18 -0.11
N GLU A 135 11.45 -2.47 0.23
CA GLU A 135 11.89 -2.69 1.62
C GLU A 135 11.69 -1.44 2.47
N ALA A 136 12.09 -0.27 1.94
CA ALA A 136 11.88 1.01 2.59
C ALA A 136 10.38 1.27 2.84
N LYS A 137 9.53 1.02 1.84
CA LYS A 137 8.08 1.18 1.97
C LYS A 137 7.48 0.20 2.97
N GLN A 138 7.89 -1.07 2.95
CA GLN A 138 7.44 -2.07 3.91
C GLN A 138 7.81 -1.71 5.34
N LYS A 139 9.02 -1.19 5.56
CA LYS A 139 9.47 -0.71 6.87
C LYS A 139 8.65 0.49 7.33
N ALA A 140 8.47 1.50 6.47
CA ALA A 140 7.65 2.67 6.80
C ALA A 140 6.20 2.29 7.11
N ASP A 141 5.61 1.37 6.34
CA ASP A 141 4.24 0.88 6.58
C ASP A 141 4.15 0.03 7.86
N ALA A 142 5.22 -0.69 8.23
CA ALA A 142 5.26 -1.43 9.50
C ALA A 142 5.31 -0.48 10.70
N GLU A 143 6.18 0.53 10.67
CA GLU A 143 6.27 1.56 11.70
C GLU A 143 4.94 2.32 11.85
N ALA A 144 4.30 2.70 10.75
CA ALA A 144 3.00 3.36 10.77
C ALA A 144 1.89 2.47 11.38
N ARG A 145 1.90 1.17 11.07
CA ARG A 145 0.98 0.20 11.67
C ARG A 145 1.20 0.03 13.16
N GLU A 146 2.45 -0.04 13.62
CA GLU A 146 2.76 -0.14 15.05
C GLU A 146 2.23 1.07 15.83
N VAL A 147 2.38 2.28 15.29
CA VAL A 147 1.81 3.51 15.89
C VAL A 147 0.29 3.46 15.94
N GLU A 148 -0.38 3.05 14.86
CA GLU A 148 -1.85 2.92 14.84
C GLU A 148 -2.35 1.86 15.83
N GLN A 149 -1.64 0.73 15.94
CA GLN A 149 -1.98 -0.33 16.87
C GLN A 149 -1.77 0.09 18.32
N GLN A 150 -0.70 0.82 18.61
CA GLN A 150 -0.47 1.39 19.94
C GLN A 150 -1.60 2.35 20.32
N ALA A 151 -2.00 3.25 19.42
CA ALA A 151 -3.11 4.17 19.68
C ALA A 151 -4.43 3.44 20.02
N LYS A 152 -4.71 2.31 19.37
CA LYS A 152 -5.88 1.46 19.69
C LYS A 152 -5.77 0.78 21.05
N ILE A 153 -4.57 0.34 21.44
CA ILE A 153 -4.33 -0.20 22.78
C ILE A 153 -4.54 0.89 23.83
N ASP A 154 -3.97 2.08 23.61
CA ASP A 154 -4.07 3.22 24.52
C ASP A 154 -5.53 3.66 24.69
N GLU A 155 -6.30 3.77 23.60
CA GLU A 155 -7.73 4.07 23.64
C GLU A 155 -8.52 3.02 24.44
N ALA A 156 -8.21 1.73 24.25
CA ALA A 156 -8.86 0.66 24.98
C ALA A 156 -8.51 0.67 26.48
N GLN A 157 -7.26 1.00 26.82
CA GLN A 157 -6.81 1.17 28.20
C GLN A 157 -7.47 2.38 28.86
N GLU A 158 -7.61 3.49 28.14
CA GLU A 158 -8.32 4.67 28.63
C GLU A 158 -9.79 4.36 28.91
N LYS A 159 -10.49 3.68 27.99
CA LYS A 159 -11.89 3.26 28.18
C LYS A 159 -12.08 2.44 29.46
N ILE A 160 -11.23 1.44 29.71
CA ILE A 160 -11.36 0.61 30.91
C ILE A 160 -10.99 1.38 32.17
N ALA A 161 -9.98 2.26 32.13
CA ALA A 161 -9.58 3.09 33.26
C ALA A 161 -10.68 4.09 33.64
N THR A 162 -11.34 4.72 32.66
CA THR A 162 -12.49 5.60 32.90
C THR A 162 -13.62 4.84 33.56
N LEU A 163 -13.98 3.65 33.05
CA LEU A 163 -15.01 2.83 33.66
C LEU A 163 -14.63 2.40 35.09
N GLN A 164 -13.39 1.98 35.32
CA GLN A 164 -12.90 1.65 36.66
C GLN A 164 -13.03 2.83 37.63
N SER A 165 -12.71 4.05 37.19
CA SER A 165 -12.77 5.25 38.03
C SER A 165 -14.20 5.69 38.38
N SER A 166 -15.19 5.28 37.58
CA SER A 166 -16.61 5.63 37.75
C SER A 166 -17.48 4.42 38.15
N LEU A 167 -16.86 3.27 38.42
CA LEU A 167 -17.57 2.01 38.64
C LEU A 167 -18.50 2.09 39.86
N ASP A 168 -18.03 2.64 40.97
CA ASP A 168 -18.81 2.74 42.20
C ASP A 168 -20.05 3.63 42.00
N ASP A 169 -19.90 4.76 41.29
CA ASP A 169 -21.01 5.66 40.96
C ASP A 169 -22.06 4.95 40.09
N HIS A 170 -21.62 4.22 39.05
CA HIS A 170 -22.52 3.42 38.20
C HIS A 170 -23.24 2.33 39.00
N LEU A 171 -22.54 1.63 39.89
CA LEU A 171 -23.13 0.58 40.71
C LEU A 171 -24.15 1.13 41.71
N GLU A 172 -23.88 2.30 42.30
CA GLU A 172 -24.82 2.98 43.18
C GLU A 172 -26.08 3.41 42.41
N GLU A 173 -25.92 4.01 41.24
CA GLU A 173 -27.05 4.41 40.38
C GLU A 173 -27.91 3.20 39.97
N PHE A 174 -27.30 2.10 39.53
CA PHE A 174 -28.04 0.87 39.24
C PHE A 174 -28.73 0.30 40.47
N ALA A 175 -28.11 0.33 41.65
CA ALA A 175 -28.74 -0.15 42.88
C ALA A 175 -30.00 0.66 43.22
N GLN A 176 -29.96 1.99 43.05
CA GLN A 176 -31.11 2.87 43.27
C GLN A 176 -32.24 2.57 42.28
N LEU A 177 -31.95 2.53 40.99
CA LEU A 177 -32.94 2.21 39.96
C LEU A 177 -33.53 0.80 40.13
N CYS A 178 -32.71 -0.18 40.51
CA CYS A 178 -33.20 -1.53 40.77
C CYS A 178 -34.12 -1.59 41.99
N ALA A 179 -33.81 -0.86 43.07
CA ALA A 179 -34.69 -0.77 44.23
C ALA A 179 -36.04 -0.13 43.84
N GLU A 180 -36.00 0.97 43.08
CA GLU A 180 -37.19 1.67 42.60
C GLU A 180 -38.06 0.81 41.68
N PHE A 181 -37.44 0.07 40.76
CA PHE A 181 -38.14 -0.89 39.89
C PHE A 181 -38.85 -1.97 40.72
N MET A 182 -38.15 -2.55 41.69
CA MET A 182 -38.70 -3.61 42.54
C MET A 182 -39.84 -3.10 43.43
N GLU A 183 -39.71 -1.91 44.00
CA GLU A 183 -40.75 -1.26 44.81
C GLU A 183 -41.98 -0.90 43.97
N SER A 184 -41.78 -0.30 42.80
CA SER A 184 -42.88 0.06 41.89
C SER A 184 -43.63 -1.19 41.43
N ARG A 185 -42.90 -2.26 41.08
CA ARG A 185 -43.49 -3.54 40.70
C ARG A 185 -44.28 -4.17 41.83
N GLN A 186 -43.76 -4.14 43.06
CA GLN A 186 -44.47 -4.66 44.24
C GLN A 186 -45.74 -3.84 44.51
N SER A 187 -45.66 -2.52 44.43
CA SER A 187 -46.81 -1.62 44.62
C SER A 187 -47.93 -1.89 43.63
N ALA A 188 -47.60 -2.21 42.37
CA ALA A 188 -48.60 -2.57 41.37
C ALA A 188 -49.29 -3.90 41.71
N PHE A 189 -48.56 -4.88 42.26
CA PHE A 189 -49.18 -6.12 42.75
C PHE A 189 -50.07 -5.90 43.97
N ASP A 190 -49.62 -5.08 44.93
CA ASP A 190 -50.39 -4.80 46.15
C ASP A 190 -51.70 -4.05 45.87
N GLN A 191 -51.77 -3.35 44.74
CA GLN A 191 -52.97 -2.64 44.25
C GLN A 191 -53.80 -3.45 43.24
N ASP A 192 -53.51 -4.75 43.05
CA ASP A 192 -54.18 -5.64 42.09
C ASP A 192 -54.15 -5.12 40.62
N ILE A 193 -53.16 -4.30 40.27
CA ILE A 193 -52.99 -3.77 38.91
C ILE A 193 -52.42 -4.87 37.99
N THR A 194 -53.00 -5.00 36.80
CA THR A 194 -52.53 -5.98 35.81
C THR A 194 -51.24 -5.49 35.14
N VAL A 195 -50.10 -5.96 35.64
CA VAL A 195 -48.77 -5.66 35.07
C VAL A 195 -48.47 -6.56 33.85
N PRO A 196 -48.03 -6.00 32.71
CA PRO A 196 -47.60 -6.76 31.53
C PRO A 196 -46.52 -7.80 31.83
N SER A 197 -46.52 -8.90 31.08
CA SER A 197 -45.61 -10.04 31.34
C SER A 197 -44.13 -9.68 31.30
N HIS A 198 -43.72 -8.74 30.45
CA HIS A 198 -42.32 -8.31 30.33
C HIS A 198 -41.85 -7.47 31.52
N LEU A 199 -42.74 -6.86 32.30
CA LEU A 199 -42.41 -6.16 33.55
C LEU A 199 -42.58 -7.07 34.76
N ARG A 200 -43.56 -7.98 34.69
CA ARG A 200 -43.92 -8.90 35.77
C ARG A 200 -42.88 -9.99 36.00
N TRP A 201 -42.41 -10.62 34.91
CA TRP A 201 -41.55 -11.82 35.01
C TRP A 201 -40.10 -11.57 34.62
N SER A 202 -39.76 -10.41 34.05
CA SER A 202 -38.37 -10.07 33.77
C SER A 202 -37.77 -9.30 34.93
N THR A 203 -36.55 -9.68 35.30
CA THR A 203 -35.68 -8.86 36.13
C THR A 203 -34.60 -8.32 35.20
N PRO A 204 -34.47 -6.98 35.06
CA PRO A 204 -33.41 -6.38 34.28
C PRO A 204 -32.05 -6.93 34.69
N ARG A 205 -31.14 -7.14 33.72
CA ARG A 205 -29.90 -7.91 33.96
C ARG A 205 -29.02 -7.27 35.02
N VAL A 206 -28.98 -5.94 35.05
CA VAL A 206 -28.27 -5.12 36.05
C VAL A 206 -28.80 -5.30 37.48
N CYS A 207 -30.06 -5.72 37.64
CA CYS A 207 -30.69 -5.97 38.94
C CYS A 207 -30.49 -7.40 39.46
N ASN A 208 -29.74 -8.24 38.75
CA ASN A 208 -29.42 -9.58 39.24
C ASN A 208 -28.33 -9.53 40.32
N ASN A 209 -28.44 -10.38 41.34
CA ASN A 209 -27.53 -10.41 42.50
C ASN A 209 -26.05 -10.67 42.17
N ASN A 210 -25.75 -11.18 40.97
CA ASN A 210 -24.38 -11.47 40.53
C ASN A 210 -23.85 -10.45 39.51
N PHE A 211 -24.63 -9.43 39.13
CA PHE A 211 -24.23 -8.47 38.10
C PHE A 211 -22.94 -7.74 38.48
N THR A 212 -22.86 -7.18 39.69
CA THR A 212 -21.66 -6.49 40.19
C THR A 212 -20.42 -7.39 40.12
N GLN A 213 -20.52 -8.63 40.57
CA GLN A 213 -19.40 -9.58 40.53
C GLN A 213 -18.98 -9.89 39.08
N GLN A 214 -19.94 -10.06 38.17
CA GLN A 214 -19.66 -10.30 36.76
C GLN A 214 -19.01 -9.08 36.09
N LEU A 215 -19.48 -7.87 36.40
CA LEU A 215 -18.91 -6.63 35.88
C LEU A 215 -17.49 -6.42 36.37
N SER A 216 -17.23 -6.52 37.68
CA SER A 216 -15.88 -6.40 38.24
C SER A 216 -14.92 -7.45 37.65
N SER A 217 -15.36 -8.71 37.54
CA SER A 217 -14.54 -9.78 36.95
C SER A 217 -14.24 -9.54 35.46
N GLN A 218 -15.21 -9.01 34.71
CA GLN A 218 -15.00 -8.63 33.31
C GLN A 218 -14.00 -7.47 33.19
N ILE A 219 -14.13 -6.45 34.04
CA ILE A 219 -13.21 -5.30 34.09
C ILE A 219 -11.78 -5.76 34.38
N GLU A 220 -11.59 -6.61 35.39
CA GLU A 220 -10.29 -7.21 35.74
C GLU A 220 -9.71 -8.00 34.56
N ASN A 221 -10.51 -8.88 33.95
CA ASN A 221 -10.06 -9.69 32.81
C ASN A 221 -9.62 -8.83 31.60
N VAL A 222 -10.42 -7.82 31.27
CA VAL A 222 -10.12 -6.90 30.16
C VAL A 222 -8.86 -6.10 30.49
N SER A 223 -8.75 -5.56 31.70
CA SER A 223 -7.59 -4.80 32.18
C SER A 223 -6.30 -5.61 32.12
N GLU A 224 -6.31 -6.85 32.62
CA GLU A 224 -5.14 -7.75 32.58
C GLU A 224 -4.72 -8.07 31.15
N ARG A 225 -5.69 -8.34 30.27
CA ARG A 225 -5.41 -8.65 28.87
C ARG A 225 -4.86 -7.45 28.12
N LEU A 226 -5.42 -6.25 28.34
CA LEU A 226 -4.94 -5.00 27.74
C LEU A 226 -3.54 -4.62 28.23
N ALA A 227 -3.22 -4.88 29.50
CA ALA A 227 -1.89 -4.62 30.06
C ALA A 227 -0.81 -5.53 29.45
N ALA A 228 -1.20 -6.69 28.92
CA ALA A 228 -0.30 -7.64 28.25
C ALA A 228 -0.25 -7.47 26.73
N LEU A 229 -1.00 -6.53 26.14
CA LEU A 229 -0.96 -6.28 24.70
C LEU A 229 0.24 -5.39 24.33
N GLU A 230 0.89 -5.78 23.24
CA GLU A 230 1.91 -4.98 22.57
C GLU A 230 1.52 -4.80 21.10
N PRO A 231 1.90 -3.68 20.46
CA PRO A 231 1.76 -3.54 19.02
C PRO A 231 2.57 -4.63 18.31
N SER A 232 2.06 -5.09 17.18
CA SER A 232 2.67 -6.15 16.39
C SER A 232 3.08 -5.62 15.01
N SER A 233 4.22 -6.10 14.52
CA SER A 233 4.66 -5.84 13.15
C SER A 233 3.80 -6.53 12.07
N GLY A 234 2.84 -7.38 12.49
CA GLY A 234 1.93 -8.12 11.63
C GLY A 234 0.76 -7.30 11.09
N ILE A 235 0.13 -7.81 10.01
CA ILE A 235 -0.98 -7.13 9.30
C ILE A 235 -2.25 -7.03 10.16
N PHE A 236 -2.50 -7.99 11.05
CA PHE A 236 -3.78 -8.10 11.77
C PHE A 236 -3.81 -7.39 13.12
N GLY A 237 -2.68 -6.85 13.59
CA GLY A 237 -2.57 -6.17 14.88
C GLY A 237 -2.91 -7.04 16.10
N PRO A 238 -2.74 -6.51 17.31
CA PRO A 238 -3.18 -7.16 18.53
C PRO A 238 -4.72 -7.17 18.60
N SER A 239 -5.29 -8.30 19.00
CA SER A 239 -6.74 -8.42 19.21
C SER A 239 -7.12 -7.75 20.53
N ILE A 240 -7.76 -6.58 20.44
CA ILE A 240 -8.37 -5.92 21.60
C ILE A 240 -9.41 -6.89 22.22
N PRO A 241 -9.36 -7.15 23.54
CA PRO A 241 -10.33 -8.00 24.21
C PRO A 241 -11.74 -7.43 24.10
N TYR A 242 -12.72 -8.32 24.07
CA TYR A 242 -14.11 -7.93 24.12
C TYR A 242 -14.47 -7.37 25.51
N PHE A 243 -15.01 -6.16 25.54
CA PHE A 243 -15.36 -5.44 26.78
C PHE A 243 -16.62 -6.01 27.44
N GLY A 244 -17.63 -6.40 26.65
CA GLY A 244 -18.83 -7.06 27.18
C GLY A 244 -19.57 -6.21 28.20
N LEU A 245 -19.71 -6.70 29.43
CA LEU A 245 -20.36 -5.93 30.50
C LEU A 245 -19.57 -4.68 30.89
N ALA A 246 -18.25 -4.70 30.66
CA ALA A 246 -17.34 -3.60 30.95
C ALA A 246 -17.28 -2.55 29.82
N ASP A 247 -18.31 -2.51 28.98
CA ASP A 247 -18.45 -1.52 27.92
C ASP A 247 -19.40 -0.40 28.39
N ALA A 248 -18.97 0.86 28.27
CA ALA A 248 -19.74 2.00 28.74
C ALA A 248 -21.08 2.15 27.96
N GLU A 249 -21.09 1.87 26.66
CA GLU A 249 -22.31 1.93 25.85
C GLU A 249 -23.29 0.83 26.27
N TYR A 250 -22.77 -0.34 26.64
CA TYR A 250 -23.60 -1.41 27.18
C TYR A 250 -24.27 -1.00 28.50
N LEU A 251 -23.50 -0.40 29.43
CA LEU A 251 -24.04 0.04 30.71
C LEU A 251 -25.09 1.13 30.54
N GLU A 252 -24.84 2.12 29.68
CA GLU A 252 -25.82 3.17 29.39
C GLU A 252 -27.11 2.59 28.80
N ALA A 253 -27.01 1.66 27.84
CA ALA A 253 -28.18 1.00 27.28
C ALA A 253 -28.97 0.18 28.33
N GLN A 254 -28.30 -0.40 29.34
CA GLN A 254 -28.99 -1.08 30.43
C GLN A 254 -29.68 -0.09 31.38
N LYS A 255 -29.09 1.08 31.60
CA LYS A 255 -29.68 2.15 32.40
C LYS A 255 -30.96 2.67 31.74
N GLU A 256 -30.89 3.03 30.47
CA GLU A 256 -32.04 3.50 29.69
C GLU A 256 -33.19 2.48 29.67
N ASP A 257 -32.90 1.19 29.50
CA ASP A 257 -33.90 0.11 29.54
C ASP A 257 -34.56 0.01 30.93
N LEU A 258 -33.78 0.13 32.01
CA LEU A 258 -34.28 0.08 33.37
C LEU A 258 -35.16 1.29 33.71
N GLU A 259 -34.73 2.49 33.36
CA GLU A 259 -35.51 3.73 33.53
C GLU A 259 -36.83 3.68 32.77
N SER A 260 -36.81 3.20 31.51
CA SER A 260 -38.00 3.02 30.69
C SER A 260 -39.01 2.06 31.35
N LYS A 261 -38.54 0.93 31.89
CA LYS A 261 -39.40 -0.02 32.62
C LYS A 261 -39.99 0.56 33.90
N ILE A 262 -39.23 1.35 34.65
CA ILE A 262 -39.72 2.05 35.84
C ILE A 262 -40.85 3.01 35.46
N GLN A 263 -40.65 3.80 34.40
CA GLN A 263 -41.66 4.74 33.90
C GLN A 263 -42.94 4.01 33.47
N GLU A 264 -42.83 2.89 32.77
CA GLU A 264 -43.99 2.09 32.35
C GLU A 264 -44.81 1.59 33.55
N ILE A 265 -44.17 1.08 34.61
CA ILE A 265 -44.88 0.65 35.82
C ILE A 265 -45.53 1.83 36.55
N LYS A 266 -44.83 2.96 36.64
CA LYS A 266 -45.38 4.17 37.29
C LYS A 266 -46.60 4.71 36.56
N GLN A 267 -46.62 4.63 35.22
CA GLN A 267 -47.79 5.01 34.45
C GLN A 267 -48.99 4.12 34.80
N LEU A 268 -48.79 2.80 34.88
CA LEU A 268 -49.85 1.86 35.29
C LEU A 268 -50.36 2.14 36.71
N LEU A 269 -49.50 2.58 37.62
CA LEU A 269 -49.87 2.96 38.99
C LEU A 269 -50.67 4.26 39.08
N SER A 270 -50.68 5.06 38.02
CA SER A 270 -51.36 6.36 37.97
C SER A 270 -52.71 6.35 37.26
N GLU A 271 -53.05 5.23 36.61
CA GLU A 271 -54.32 4.98 35.90
C GLU A 271 -55.37 4.32 36.81
#